data_AF-A0AAD6XSS4-F1
#
_entry.id   AF-A0AAD6XSS4-F1
#
_cell.length_a   1.000
_cell.length_b   1.000
_cell.length_c   1.000
_cell.angle_alpha   90.00
_cell.angle_beta   90.00
_cell.angle_gamma   90.00
#
_symmetry.space_group_name_H-M   'P 1'
#
loop_
_entity.id
_entity.type
_entity.pdbx_description
1 polymer ?
#
loop_
_entity_poly.entity_id
_entity_poly.type
_entity_poly.pdbx_seq_one_letter_code
_entity_poly.pdbx_strand_id
1 'polypeptide(L)'
;MSHVVGPRSTLDPGLGPPPLSLRGESTLTPPISSPTARMIKQILLVATTLLLCLTVLTATLGRDHRSRLRYGSPVAMHFSATSHYQFNSPEADVEYRNLVPAGGHVVHVEGRPYTVALFHQMKCLDIIRQQCVGRPQDISPLTRHCLLYLRQTIICQSNPRLESVRNTVGSANRRYDAVCRDWTVVYGEAERNQHEFSLVSA
;
A
#
# COMPACT_ATOMS: atom_id res chain seq x y z
N MET A 1 -35.87 -9.70 -11.41
CA MET A 1 -36.12 -10.86 -12.29
C MET A 1 -34.83 -11.64 -12.44
N SER A 2 -34.96 -12.97 -12.39
CA SER A 2 -33.93 -14.00 -12.66
C SER A 2 -32.97 -14.37 -11.53
N HIS A 3 -33.50 -15.17 -10.60
CA HIS A 3 -32.74 -16.18 -9.84
C HIS A 3 -32.46 -17.39 -10.75
N VAL A 4 -31.22 -17.88 -10.76
CA VAL A 4 -30.85 -19.14 -11.43
C VAL A 4 -30.74 -20.22 -10.35
N VAL A 5 -31.66 -21.18 -10.39
CA VAL A 5 -31.66 -22.42 -9.58
C VAL A 5 -31.21 -23.55 -10.50
N GLY A 6 -30.09 -24.20 -10.16
CA GLY A 6 -29.60 -25.38 -10.85
C GLY A 6 -30.28 -26.68 -10.38
N PRO A 7 -30.43 -27.70 -11.24
CA PRO A 7 -31.22 -28.89 -10.96
C PRO A 7 -30.48 -29.94 -10.11
N ARG A 8 -31.28 -30.66 -9.32
CA ARG A 8 -30.91 -31.71 -8.39
C ARG A 8 -30.82 -33.04 -9.14
N SER A 9 -29.63 -33.64 -9.19
CA SER A 9 -29.38 -34.93 -9.84
C SER A 9 -29.82 -36.10 -8.93
N THR A 10 -30.75 -36.90 -9.44
CA THR A 10 -31.16 -38.22 -8.96
C THR A 10 -30.17 -39.28 -9.44
N LEU A 11 -29.70 -40.16 -8.54
CA LEU A 11 -28.88 -41.33 -8.87
C LEU A 11 -29.61 -42.61 -8.44
N ASP A 12 -29.67 -43.54 -9.40
CA ASP A 12 -30.26 -44.88 -9.35
C ASP A 12 -29.65 -45.79 -8.27
N PRO A 13 -30.43 -46.75 -7.72
CA PRO A 13 -29.92 -47.82 -6.88
C PRO A 13 -29.63 -49.06 -7.74
N GLY A 14 -28.36 -49.39 -7.96
CA GLY A 14 -27.95 -50.55 -8.75
C GLY A 14 -26.73 -51.28 -8.20
N LEU A 15 -26.98 -52.45 -7.63
CA LEU A 15 -26.14 -53.66 -7.62
C LEU A 15 -24.71 -53.57 -7.06
N GLY A 16 -24.55 -54.00 -5.80
CA GLY A 16 -23.26 -54.34 -5.18
C GLY A 16 -22.97 -55.86 -5.21
N PRO A 17 -21.70 -56.28 -5.37
CA PRO A 17 -21.25 -57.68 -5.51
C PRO A 17 -21.22 -58.48 -4.18
N PRO A 18 -21.10 -59.83 -4.23
CA PRO A 18 -21.25 -60.73 -3.08
C PRO A 18 -20.16 -60.56 -1.99
N PRO A 19 -20.43 -61.02 -0.74
CA PRO A 19 -19.54 -60.77 0.39
C PRO A 19 -18.22 -61.55 0.26
N LEU A 20 -17.11 -60.81 0.33
CA LEU A 20 -15.78 -61.36 0.46
C LEU A 20 -15.53 -61.81 1.90
N SER A 21 -15.02 -63.04 2.00
CA SER A 21 -14.58 -63.73 3.20
C SER A 21 -13.67 -62.86 4.08
N LEU A 22 -14.05 -62.68 5.34
CA LEU A 22 -13.24 -62.07 6.39
C LEU A 22 -12.03 -62.96 6.70
N ARG A 23 -10.91 -62.69 6.02
CA ARG A 23 -9.59 -63.17 6.41
C ARG A 23 -9.14 -62.33 7.59
N GLY A 24 -8.89 -62.97 8.72
CA GLY A 24 -8.55 -62.29 9.99
C GLY A 24 -7.41 -61.29 9.83
N GLU A 25 -7.73 -60.01 9.98
CA GLU A 25 -6.78 -58.98 10.35
C GLU A 25 -6.28 -59.31 11.76
N SER A 26 -5.05 -59.80 11.82
CA SER A 26 -4.25 -59.73 13.02
C SER A 26 -4.10 -58.23 13.32
N THR A 27 -4.94 -57.75 14.24
CA THR A 27 -4.84 -56.42 14.83
C THR A 27 -3.50 -56.37 15.56
N LEU A 28 -2.46 -55.96 14.84
CA LEU A 28 -1.25 -55.44 15.44
C LEU A 28 -1.69 -54.19 16.20
N THR A 29 -1.91 -54.35 17.51
CA THR A 29 -2.13 -53.24 18.41
C THR A 29 -0.96 -52.27 18.24
N PRO A 30 -1.20 -50.97 18.00
CA PRO A 30 -0.12 -50.01 17.96
C PRO A 30 0.62 -50.10 19.30
N PRO A 31 1.97 -50.12 19.30
CA PRO A 31 2.73 -50.25 20.54
C PRO A 31 2.25 -49.17 21.51
N ILE A 32 1.87 -49.59 22.71
CA ILE A 32 1.44 -48.72 23.80
C ILE A 32 2.62 -47.79 24.08
N SER A 33 2.59 -46.60 23.47
CA SER A 33 3.59 -45.58 23.73
C SER A 33 3.55 -45.28 25.22
N SER A 34 4.68 -45.50 25.89
CA SER A 34 4.82 -45.21 27.30
C SER A 34 4.42 -43.76 27.57
N PRO A 35 3.94 -43.44 28.78
CA PRO A 35 3.65 -42.06 29.16
C PRO A 35 4.83 -41.12 28.90
N THR A 36 6.06 -41.62 29.06
CA THR A 36 7.30 -40.92 28.70
C THR A 36 7.43 -40.64 27.20
N ALA A 37 7.11 -41.61 26.32
CA ALA A 37 7.14 -41.41 24.87
C ALA A 37 6.08 -40.42 24.38
N ARG A 38 4.91 -40.36 25.02
CA ARG A 38 3.86 -39.36 24.72
C ARG A 38 4.29 -37.96 25.13
N MET A 39 4.91 -37.83 26.30
CA MET A 39 5.44 -36.56 26.79
C MET A 39 6.56 -36.03 25.88
N ILE A 40 7.49 -36.89 25.46
CA ILE A 40 8.56 -36.53 24.53
C ILE A 40 7.99 -36.06 23.18
N LYS A 41 6.99 -36.76 22.62
CA LYS A 41 6.34 -36.34 21.37
C LYS A 41 5.66 -34.98 21.49
N GLN A 42 4.98 -34.71 22.60
CA GLN A 42 4.35 -33.40 22.84
C GLN A 42 5.40 -32.29 22.98
N ILE A 43 6.48 -32.54 23.71
CA ILE A 43 7.59 -31.57 23.86
C ILE A 43 8.21 -31.27 22.50
N LEU A 44 8.51 -32.29 21.68
CA LEU A 44 9.08 -32.11 20.34
C LEU A 44 8.14 -31.35 19.41
N LEU A 45 6.82 -31.62 19.46
CA LEU A 45 5.84 -30.91 18.65
C LEU A 45 5.72 -29.43 19.05
N VAL A 46 5.71 -29.13 20.35
CA VAL A 46 5.68 -27.75 20.85
C VAL A 46 6.98 -27.03 20.52
N ALA A 47 8.14 -27.68 20.68
CA ALA A 47 9.43 -27.08 20.36
C ALA A 47 9.56 -26.78 18.85
N THR A 48 9.13 -27.71 17.98
CA THR A 48 9.17 -27.50 16.52
C THR A 48 8.19 -26.42 16.08
N THR A 49 6.98 -26.38 16.64
CA THR A 49 6.02 -25.30 16.33
C THR A 49 6.50 -23.94 16.84
N LEU A 50 7.11 -23.85 18.03
CA LEU A 50 7.73 -22.63 18.51
C LEU A 50 8.89 -22.18 17.61
N LEU A 51 9.76 -23.11 17.20
CA LEU A 51 10.90 -22.82 16.34
C LEU A 51 10.43 -22.33 14.96
N LEU A 52 9.42 -22.97 14.38
CA LEU A 52 8.80 -22.57 13.11
C LEU A 52 8.12 -21.20 13.22
N CYS A 53 7.41 -20.96 14.33
CA CYS A 53 6.77 -19.68 14.57
C CYS A 53 7.81 -18.56 14.73
N LEU A 54 8.92 -18.84 15.43
CA LEU A 54 10.04 -17.91 15.59
C LEU A 54 10.75 -17.61 14.27
N THR A 55 10.97 -18.60 13.39
CA THR A 55 11.56 -18.37 12.07
C THR A 55 10.64 -17.57 11.16
N VAL A 56 9.34 -17.85 11.16
CA VAL A 56 8.35 -17.06 10.39
C VAL A 56 8.22 -15.63 10.94
N LEU A 57 8.20 -15.46 12.26
CA LEU A 57 8.14 -14.16 12.91
C LEU A 57 9.40 -13.32 12.60
N THR A 58 10.59 -13.91 12.70
CA THR A 58 11.84 -13.20 12.35
C THR A 58 11.95 -12.87 10.87
N ALA A 59 11.47 -13.75 9.97
CA ALA A 59 11.44 -13.49 8.53
C ALA A 59 10.43 -12.40 8.11
N THR A 60 9.38 -12.17 8.91
CA THR A 60 8.35 -11.15 8.65
C THR A 60 8.63 -9.82 9.36
N LEU A 61 9.11 -9.85 10.61
CA LEU A 61 9.55 -8.64 11.32
C LEU A 61 10.86 -8.07 10.76
N GLY A 62 11.70 -8.89 10.13
CA GLY A 62 12.97 -8.47 9.54
C GLY A 62 12.87 -7.74 8.20
N ARG A 63 11.70 -7.72 7.54
CA ARG A 63 11.46 -6.96 6.29
C ARG A 63 10.75 -5.63 6.54
N ASP A 64 11.10 -4.93 7.62
CA ASP A 64 10.84 -3.50 7.68
C ASP A 64 11.87 -2.80 6.80
N HIS A 65 11.54 -2.61 5.50
CA HIS A 65 12.36 -1.85 4.56
C HIS A 65 12.30 -0.34 4.86
N ARG A 66 12.49 0.03 6.13
CA ARG A 66 12.51 1.41 6.59
C ARG A 66 13.91 1.97 6.38
N SER A 67 14.28 2.17 5.12
CA SER A 67 15.36 3.09 4.78
C SER A 67 14.93 4.49 5.22
N ARG A 68 15.50 4.97 6.33
CA ARG A 68 15.30 6.36 6.74
C ARG A 68 16.11 7.24 5.81
N LEU A 69 15.42 7.92 4.89
CA LEU A 69 16.02 9.02 4.14
C LEU A 69 16.57 10.06 5.14
N ARG A 70 17.85 10.38 4.99
CA ARG A 70 18.50 11.43 5.78
C ARG A 70 18.21 12.77 5.09
N TYR A 71 17.21 13.47 5.60
CA TYR A 71 16.95 14.83 5.16
C TYR A 71 18.14 15.74 5.50
N GLY A 72 18.38 16.74 4.66
CA GLY A 72 19.34 17.81 4.93
C GLY A 72 18.84 18.76 6.02
N SER A 73 19.51 19.91 6.13
CA SER A 73 19.05 21.00 6.99
C SER A 73 17.65 21.45 6.57
N PRO A 74 16.76 21.82 7.52
CA PRO A 74 15.46 22.39 7.19
C PRO A 74 15.60 23.62 6.31
N VAL A 75 14.60 23.83 5.43
CA VAL A 75 14.56 24.95 4.50
C VAL A 75 13.47 25.93 4.88
N ALA A 76 13.72 27.22 4.70
CA ALA A 76 12.70 28.25 4.84
C ALA A 76 11.91 28.38 3.54
N MET A 77 10.59 28.43 3.63
CA MET A 77 9.70 28.60 2.50
C MET A 77 8.68 29.70 2.78
N HIS A 78 8.60 30.67 1.86
CA HIS A 78 7.62 31.73 1.90
C HIS A 78 6.35 31.29 1.16
N PHE A 79 5.21 31.30 1.85
CA PHE A 79 3.91 31.08 1.24
C PHE A 79 3.31 32.41 0.83
N SER A 80 2.90 32.52 -0.43
CA SER A 80 2.16 33.68 -0.94
C SER A 80 1.26 33.26 -2.11
N ALA A 81 0.44 34.20 -2.58
CA ALA A 81 -0.21 34.03 -3.89
C ALA A 81 0.87 33.83 -4.97
N THR A 82 0.62 32.92 -5.90
CA THR A 82 1.55 32.54 -6.96
C THR A 82 0.87 32.59 -8.32
N SER A 83 1.63 32.96 -9.35
CA SER A 83 1.23 32.81 -10.75
C SER A 83 1.43 31.38 -11.25
N HIS A 84 2.15 30.54 -10.51
CA HIS A 84 2.34 29.12 -10.82
C HIS A 84 1.16 28.26 -10.37
N TYR A 85 1.04 27.08 -10.99
CA TYR A 85 0.02 26.07 -10.71
C TYR A 85 -1.40 26.62 -10.85
N GLN A 86 -1.64 27.38 -11.93
CA GLN A 86 -2.99 27.83 -12.25
C GLN A 86 -3.91 26.64 -12.53
N PHE A 87 -5.20 26.82 -12.25
CA PHE A 87 -6.18 25.76 -12.42
C PHE A 87 -6.31 25.30 -13.88
N ASN A 88 -6.39 26.26 -14.81
CA ASN A 88 -6.50 26.04 -16.24
C ASN A 88 -5.77 27.15 -17.01
N SER A 89 -4.49 26.94 -17.32
CA SER A 89 -3.68 27.82 -18.18
C SER A 89 -2.83 26.96 -19.14
N PRO A 90 -2.31 27.54 -20.23
CA PRO A 90 -1.40 26.83 -21.14
C PRO A 90 -0.18 26.22 -20.44
N GLU A 91 0.31 26.88 -19.39
CA GLU A 91 1.48 26.44 -18.62
C GLU A 91 1.14 25.39 -17.54
N ALA A 92 -0.11 25.34 -17.08
CA ALA A 92 -0.54 24.50 -15.96
C ALA A 92 -0.17 23.02 -16.18
N ASP A 93 -0.42 22.49 -17.37
CA ASP A 93 -0.13 21.07 -17.65
C ASP A 93 1.36 20.73 -17.51
N VAL A 94 2.25 21.67 -17.81
CA VAL A 94 3.69 21.50 -17.62
C VAL A 94 4.04 21.58 -16.14
N GLU A 95 3.51 22.57 -15.44
CA GLU A 95 3.78 22.77 -14.02
C GLU A 95 3.32 21.59 -13.17
N TYR A 96 2.09 21.12 -13.38
CA TYR A 96 1.54 19.97 -12.66
C TYR A 96 2.26 18.67 -12.99
N ARG A 97 2.71 18.48 -14.23
CA ARG A 97 3.53 17.31 -14.62
C ARG A 97 4.88 17.30 -13.91
N ASN A 98 5.45 18.47 -13.66
CA ASN A 98 6.72 18.64 -12.97
C ASN A 98 6.62 18.52 -11.43
N LEU A 99 5.44 18.23 -10.87
CA LEU A 99 5.28 17.93 -9.44
C LEU A 99 5.75 16.53 -9.04
N VAL A 100 6.20 15.72 -10.00
CA VAL A 100 6.78 14.40 -9.76
C VAL A 100 8.11 14.30 -10.50
N PRO A 101 9.04 13.44 -10.06
CA PRO A 101 10.30 13.19 -10.75
C PRO A 101 10.11 12.79 -12.22
N ALA A 102 11.13 12.98 -13.04
CA ALA A 102 11.07 12.68 -14.47
C ALA A 102 10.73 11.21 -14.77
N GLY A 103 11.23 10.26 -13.97
CA GLY A 103 10.87 8.84 -14.09
C GLY A 103 9.55 8.46 -13.42
N GLY A 104 8.79 9.44 -12.93
CA GLY A 104 7.45 9.28 -12.37
C GLY A 104 7.41 9.13 -10.86
N HIS A 105 6.32 8.55 -10.36
CA HIS A 105 6.01 8.44 -8.93
C HIS A 105 6.36 7.07 -8.33
N VAL A 106 6.84 6.13 -9.15
CA VAL A 106 7.17 4.76 -8.76
C VAL A 106 8.68 4.63 -8.53
N VAL A 107 9.03 3.94 -7.46
CA VAL A 107 10.39 3.53 -7.10
C VAL A 107 10.43 2.01 -6.97
N HIS A 108 11.60 1.41 -7.16
CA HIS A 108 11.81 -0.03 -7.11
C HIS A 108 12.71 -0.39 -5.94
N VAL A 109 12.19 -1.17 -4.99
CA VAL A 109 12.94 -1.67 -3.84
C VAL A 109 12.98 -3.19 -3.96
N GLU A 110 14.18 -3.75 -4.04
CA GLU A 110 14.39 -5.20 -4.26
C GLU A 110 13.62 -5.71 -5.49
N GLY A 111 13.57 -4.91 -6.57
CA GLY A 111 12.86 -5.22 -7.81
C GLY A 111 11.34 -5.09 -7.73
N ARG A 112 10.76 -4.75 -6.58
CA ARG A 112 9.31 -4.56 -6.43
C ARG A 112 8.93 -3.08 -6.55
N PRO A 113 7.84 -2.75 -7.26
CA PRO A 113 7.39 -1.37 -7.41
C PRO A 113 6.67 -0.89 -6.16
N TYR A 114 6.99 0.34 -5.75
CA TYR A 114 6.35 1.08 -4.68
C TYR A 114 6.11 2.52 -5.12
N THR A 115 5.11 3.16 -4.52
CA THR A 115 4.86 4.58 -4.75
C THR A 115 5.29 5.40 -3.55
N VAL A 116 6.06 6.46 -3.79
CA VAL A 116 6.38 7.44 -2.74
C VAL A 116 5.14 8.29 -2.45
N ALA A 117 4.71 8.34 -1.19
CA ALA A 117 3.47 9.02 -0.78
C ALA A 117 3.38 10.47 -1.28
N LEU A 118 4.47 11.23 -1.19
CA LEU A 118 4.55 12.60 -1.71
C LEU A 118 4.17 12.68 -3.20
N PHE A 119 4.79 11.86 -4.05
CA PHE A 119 4.56 11.89 -5.49
C PHE A 119 3.18 11.35 -5.86
N HIS A 120 2.65 10.37 -5.12
CA HIS A 120 1.27 9.91 -5.30
C HIS A 120 0.27 11.06 -5.06
N GLN A 121 0.44 11.79 -3.96
CA GLN A 121 -0.42 12.92 -3.61
C GLN A 121 -0.39 13.97 -4.72
N MET A 122 0.81 14.37 -5.17
CA MET A 122 0.98 15.33 -6.25
C MET A 122 0.37 14.87 -7.58
N LYS A 123 0.59 13.60 -7.97
CA LYS A 123 0.00 13.05 -9.19
C LYS A 123 -1.52 13.03 -9.12
N CYS A 124 -2.09 12.69 -7.97
CA CYS A 124 -3.53 12.69 -7.76
C CYS A 124 -4.16 14.09 -7.82
N LEU A 125 -3.43 15.13 -7.38
CA LEU A 125 -3.89 16.52 -7.53
C LEU A 125 -4.05 16.90 -9.00
N ASP A 126 -3.09 16.54 -9.85
CA ASP A 126 -3.17 16.79 -11.29
C ASP A 126 -4.34 16.02 -11.95
N ILE A 127 -4.55 14.75 -11.59
CA ILE A 127 -5.68 13.95 -12.08
C ILE A 127 -7.03 14.59 -11.72
N ILE A 128 -7.18 15.08 -10.48
CA ILE A 128 -8.41 15.73 -10.04
C ILE A 128 -8.60 17.04 -10.81
N ARG A 129 -7.55 17.86 -10.94
CA ARG A 129 -7.60 19.10 -11.71
C ARG A 129 -8.04 18.84 -13.16
N GLN A 130 -7.43 17.87 -13.84
CA GLN A 130 -7.77 17.52 -15.22
C GLN A 130 -9.25 17.08 -15.36
N GLN A 131 -9.77 16.30 -14.40
CA GLN A 131 -11.19 15.95 -14.38
C GLN A 131 -12.09 17.20 -14.24
N CYS A 132 -11.68 18.20 -13.47
CA CYS A 132 -12.44 19.43 -13.28
C CYS A 132 -12.33 20.41 -14.45
N VAL A 133 -11.21 20.43 -15.16
CA VAL A 133 -11.00 21.25 -16.37
C VAL A 133 -11.71 20.64 -17.59
N GLY A 134 -11.86 19.32 -17.60
CA GLY A 134 -12.57 18.58 -18.64
C GLY A 134 -14.07 18.93 -18.73
N ARG A 135 -14.74 18.36 -19.74
CA ARG A 135 -16.19 18.51 -19.89
C ARG A 135 -16.91 17.89 -18.68
N PRO A 136 -18.09 18.41 -18.30
CA PRO A 136 -18.92 17.78 -17.27
C PRO A 136 -19.16 16.32 -17.61
N GLN A 137 -18.66 15.43 -16.76
CA GLN A 137 -18.77 13.98 -16.91
C GLN A 137 -18.80 13.34 -15.52
N ASP A 138 -19.26 12.10 -15.47
CA ASP A 138 -19.22 11.32 -14.23
C ASP A 138 -17.79 11.22 -13.69
N ILE A 139 -17.66 11.23 -12.36
CA ILE A 139 -16.37 11.11 -11.69
C ILE A 139 -15.74 9.78 -12.09
N SER A 140 -14.58 9.84 -12.75
CA SER A 140 -13.87 8.65 -13.16
C SER A 140 -13.49 7.78 -11.95
N PRO A 141 -13.40 6.45 -12.08
CA PRO A 141 -12.91 5.59 -11.00
C PRO A 141 -11.54 6.02 -10.44
N LEU A 142 -10.66 6.53 -11.33
CA LEU A 142 -9.35 7.03 -10.96
C LEU A 142 -9.43 8.34 -10.15
N THR A 143 -10.29 9.28 -10.55
CA THR A 143 -10.54 10.51 -9.78
C THR A 143 -11.11 10.18 -8.41
N ARG A 144 -12.06 9.22 -8.34
CA ARG A 144 -12.62 8.75 -7.06
C ARG A 144 -11.54 8.15 -6.16
N HIS A 145 -10.66 7.31 -6.70
CA HIS A 145 -9.48 6.79 -5.98
C HIS A 145 -8.63 7.93 -5.41
N CYS A 146 -8.30 8.92 -6.24
CA CYS A 146 -7.48 10.05 -5.82
C CYS A 146 -8.14 10.92 -4.74
N LEU A 147 -9.44 11.19 -4.85
CA LEU A 147 -10.19 11.92 -3.82
C LEU A 147 -10.20 11.18 -2.48
N LEU A 148 -10.40 9.86 -2.51
CA LEU A 148 -10.37 9.03 -1.30
C LEU A 148 -8.96 8.98 -0.68
N TYR A 149 -7.93 8.85 -1.51
CA TYR A 149 -6.54 8.83 -1.07
C TYR A 149 -6.10 10.16 -0.44
N LEU A 150 -6.41 11.30 -1.06
CA LEU A 150 -6.10 12.62 -0.52
C LEU A 150 -6.89 12.91 0.75
N ARG A 151 -8.16 12.53 0.81
CA ARG A 151 -8.97 12.65 2.04
C ARG A 151 -8.30 11.90 3.21
N GLN A 152 -7.88 10.66 2.99
CA GLN A 152 -7.20 9.88 4.03
C GLN A 152 -5.90 10.55 4.49
N THR A 153 -5.12 11.06 3.55
CA THR A 153 -3.86 11.75 3.83
C THR A 153 -4.09 13.00 4.68
N ILE A 154 -5.02 13.86 4.26
CA ILE A 154 -5.30 15.14 4.93
C ILE A 154 -5.78 14.90 6.37
N ILE A 155 -6.60 13.88 6.60
CA ILE A 155 -7.08 13.55 7.95
C ILE A 155 -5.93 13.09 8.86
N CYS A 156 -5.00 12.26 8.34
CA CYS A 156 -3.88 11.73 9.14
C CYS A 156 -2.73 12.72 9.35
N GLN A 157 -2.52 13.65 8.43
CA GLN A 157 -1.39 14.59 8.43
C GLN A 157 -1.87 16.05 8.42
N SER A 158 -3.04 16.30 9.02
CA SER A 158 -3.55 17.67 9.14
C SER A 158 -2.57 18.55 9.91
N ASN A 159 -2.38 19.78 9.44
CA ASN A 159 -1.61 20.77 10.15
C ASN A 159 -2.55 21.55 11.08
N PRO A 160 -2.45 21.38 12.41
CA PRO A 160 -3.33 22.08 13.36
C PRO A 160 -2.92 23.54 13.61
N ARG A 161 -1.90 24.07 12.90
CA ARG A 161 -1.44 25.45 13.06
C ARG A 161 -2.56 26.42 12.66
N LEU A 162 -2.89 27.32 13.59
CA LEU A 162 -3.83 28.41 13.32
C LEU A 162 -3.22 29.41 12.34
N GLU A 163 -4.04 29.85 11.38
CA GLU A 163 -3.67 30.93 10.46
C GLU A 163 -3.67 32.27 11.20
N SER A 164 -2.68 33.12 10.92
CA SER A 164 -2.62 34.46 11.51
C SER A 164 -3.77 35.33 10.97
N VAL A 165 -4.33 36.21 11.79
CA VAL A 165 -5.42 37.10 11.37
C VAL A 165 -4.85 38.39 10.78
N ARG A 166 -5.35 38.78 9.59
CA ARG A 166 -4.92 39.98 8.85
C ARG A 166 -5.65 41.25 9.30
N ASN A 167 -6.88 41.14 9.78
CA ASN A 167 -7.75 42.28 10.10
C ASN A 167 -8.76 41.94 11.22
N THR A 168 -9.40 42.96 11.77
CA THR A 168 -10.36 42.81 12.87
C THR A 168 -11.63 42.04 12.51
N VAL A 169 -11.90 41.81 11.21
CA VAL A 169 -13.02 40.99 10.73
C VAL A 169 -12.66 39.50 10.54
N GLY A 170 -11.46 39.08 10.96
CA GLY A 170 -11.08 37.66 11.01
C GLY A 170 -10.60 37.07 9.68
N SER A 171 -10.16 37.89 8.72
CA SER A 171 -9.59 37.36 7.47
C SER A 171 -8.23 36.70 7.73
N ALA A 172 -8.03 35.48 7.26
CA ALA A 172 -6.74 34.80 7.35
C ALA A 172 -5.63 35.51 6.55
N ASN A 173 -4.43 35.56 7.14
CA ASN A 173 -3.21 35.98 6.48
C ASN A 173 -2.66 34.82 5.64
N ARG A 174 -2.76 34.97 4.32
CA ARG A 174 -2.27 34.00 3.34
C ARG A 174 -0.79 34.18 2.99
N ARG A 175 -0.05 34.99 3.75
CA ARG A 175 1.38 35.24 3.57
C ARG A 175 2.14 34.96 4.85
N TYR A 176 2.99 33.95 4.83
CA TYR A 176 3.78 33.56 6.00
C TYR A 176 4.99 32.73 5.61
N ASP A 177 5.99 32.73 6.49
CA ASP A 177 7.14 31.84 6.38
C ASP A 177 6.92 30.56 7.18
N ALA A 178 7.40 29.44 6.63
CA ALA A 178 7.44 28.16 7.29
C ALA A 178 8.84 27.54 7.19
N VAL A 179 9.21 26.78 8.21
CA VAL A 179 10.38 25.90 8.18
C VAL A 179 9.89 24.52 7.75
N CYS A 180 10.38 24.06 6.61
CA CYS A 180 9.96 22.82 5.96
C CYS A 180 11.10 21.79 5.94
N ARG A 181 10.73 20.52 5.74
CA ARG A 181 11.71 19.49 5.37
C ARG A 181 12.19 19.76 3.95
N ASP A 182 13.47 19.56 3.71
CA ASP A 182 14.04 19.63 2.38
C ASP A 182 13.61 18.40 1.56
N TRP A 183 12.60 18.58 0.73
CA TRP A 183 12.09 17.51 -0.13
C TRP A 183 12.98 17.23 -1.34
N THR A 184 13.97 18.07 -1.66
CA THR A 184 14.88 17.84 -2.80
C THR A 184 15.64 16.52 -2.66
N VAL A 185 15.97 16.13 -1.43
CA VAL A 185 16.55 14.82 -1.11
C VAL A 185 15.66 13.68 -1.60
N VAL A 186 14.34 13.78 -1.42
CA VAL A 186 13.40 12.71 -1.84
C VAL A 186 13.31 12.63 -3.36
N TYR A 187 13.38 13.77 -4.06
CA TYR A 187 13.43 13.79 -5.53
C TYR A 187 14.71 13.12 -6.03
N GLY A 188 15.88 13.54 -5.53
CA GLY A 188 17.16 12.98 -5.98
C GLY A 188 17.26 11.48 -5.72
N GLU A 189 16.77 10.99 -4.58
CA GLU A 189 16.77 9.56 -4.27
C GLU A 189 15.82 8.75 -5.14
N ALA A 190 14.66 9.32 -5.51
CA ALA A 190 13.72 8.66 -6.41
C ALA A 190 14.27 8.59 -7.85
N GLU A 191 14.90 9.65 -8.32
CA GLU A 191 15.55 9.68 -9.65
C GLU A 191 16.73 8.71 -9.71
N ARG A 192 17.58 8.71 -8.68
CA ARG A 192 18.68 7.74 -8.55
C ARG A 192 18.15 6.31 -8.59
N ASN A 193 17.09 6.02 -7.83
CA ASN A 193 16.47 4.71 -7.79
C ASN A 193 15.90 4.28 -9.16
N GLN A 194 15.22 5.18 -9.86
CA GLN A 194 14.68 4.93 -11.21
C GLN A 194 15.81 4.67 -12.22
N HIS A 195 16.88 5.45 -12.16
CA HIS A 195 18.06 5.27 -12.99
C HIS A 195 18.71 3.90 -12.75
N GLU A 196 18.98 3.55 -11.49
CA GLU A 196 19.55 2.24 -11.13
C GLU A 196 18.67 1.08 -11.63
N PHE A 197 17.34 1.19 -11.45
CA PHE A 197 16.41 0.17 -11.94
C PHE A 197 16.43 0.05 -13.47
N SER A 198 16.54 1.16 -14.20
CA SER A 198 16.60 1.16 -15.67
C SER A 198 17.83 0.43 -16.23
N LEU A 199 18.96 0.50 -15.53
CA LEU A 199 20.20 -0.17 -15.92
C LEU A 199 20.14 -1.70 -15.72
N VAL A 200 19.36 -2.16 -14.73
CA VAL A 200 19.22 -3.59 -14.40
C VAL A 200 18.07 -4.24 -15.18
N SER A 201 17.14 -3.44 -15.70
CA SER A 201 15.96 -3.91 -16.44
C SER A 201 16.11 -3.83 -17.97
N ALA A 202 17.27 -3.34 -18.44
CA ALA A 202 17.64 -3.29 -19.85
C ALA A 202 18.39 -4.57 -20.27
#